data_AF-A0A356KXV8-F1
#
_entry.id   AF-A0A356KXV8-F1
#
_cell.length_a   1.000
_cell.length_b   1.000
_cell.length_c   1.000
_cell.angle_alpha   90.00
_cell.angle_beta   90.00
_cell.angle_gamma   90.00
#
_symmetry.space_group_name_H-M   'P 1'
#
loop_
_entity.id
_entity.type
_entity.pdbx_description
1 polymer ?
#
loop_
_entity_poly.entity_id
_entity_poly.type
_entity_poly.pdbx_seq_one_letter_code
_entity_poly.pdbx_strand_id
1 'polypeptide(L)'
;MSDEARADRLMDELVAGREAQGDLKLFALLDMAREPALLEKVKEQQRKCCLYRNAGETLERAAPWLVDLDGGGSAFLADLLAQGWGQSQALFLLSSASLGELRKHFRRFLQVWR
;
A
#
# COMPACT_ATOMS: atom_id res chain seq x y z
N MET A 1 22.34 -5.86 -8.52
CA MET A 1 21.35 -4.79 -8.79
C MET A 1 21.19 -4.00 -7.50
N SER A 2 21.31 -2.66 -7.56
CA SER A 2 20.99 -1.78 -6.43
C SER A 2 19.48 -1.77 -6.16
N ASP A 3 19.05 -1.34 -4.98
CA ASP A 3 17.63 -1.25 -4.62
C ASP A 3 16.89 -0.23 -5.50
N GLU A 4 17.58 0.84 -5.92
CA GLU A 4 17.12 1.82 -6.92
C GLU A 4 16.74 1.14 -8.25
N ALA A 5 17.63 0.32 -8.82
CA ALA A 5 17.38 -0.37 -10.08
C ALA A 5 16.23 -1.39 -10.00
N ARG A 6 15.90 -1.88 -8.80
CA ARG A 6 14.74 -2.77 -8.57
C ARG A 6 13.45 -1.97 -8.47
N ALA A 7 13.51 -0.81 -7.81
CA ALA A 7 12.39 0.11 -7.71
C ALA A 7 11.96 0.58 -9.11
N ASP A 8 12.91 1.05 -9.92
CA ASP A 8 12.67 1.49 -11.30
C ASP A 8 12.05 0.38 -12.14
N ARG A 9 12.62 -0.83 -12.07
CA ARG A 9 12.07 -1.99 -12.79
C ARG A 9 10.64 -2.33 -12.35
N LEU A 10 10.35 -2.29 -11.05
CA LEU A 10 9.00 -2.56 -10.56
C LEU A 10 8.03 -1.47 -11.02
N MET A 11 8.47 -0.21 -11.03
CA MET A 11 7.69 0.91 -11.57
C MET A 11 7.36 0.68 -13.05
N ASP A 12 8.34 0.27 -13.85
CA ASP A 12 8.15 -0.04 -15.26
C ASP A 12 7.15 -1.20 -15.44
N GLU A 13 7.30 -2.28 -14.66
CA GLU A 13 6.38 -3.43 -14.70
C GLU A 13 4.96 -3.04 -14.26
N LEU A 14 4.80 -2.17 -13.27
CA LEU A 14 3.52 -1.67 -12.79
C LEU A 14 2.84 -0.74 -13.81
N VAL A 15 3.61 0.17 -14.43
CA VAL A 15 3.12 1.05 -15.50
C VAL A 15 2.70 0.23 -16.71
N ALA A 16 3.54 -0.69 -17.18
CA ALA A 16 3.23 -1.55 -18.31
C ALA A 16 1.98 -2.42 -18.05
N GLY A 17 1.85 -2.97 -16.83
CA GLY A 17 0.65 -3.72 -16.43
C GLY A 17 -0.62 -2.87 -16.45
N ARG A 18 -0.50 -1.60 -16.06
CA ARG A 18 -1.58 -0.60 -16.11
C ARG A 18 -2.04 -0.33 -17.54
N GLU A 19 -1.09 -0.10 -18.45
CA GLU A 19 -1.39 0.19 -19.85
C GLU A 19 -2.00 -1.02 -20.58
N ALA A 20 -1.54 -2.23 -20.27
CA ALA A 20 -1.97 -3.46 -20.92
C ALA A 20 -3.38 -3.93 -20.53
N GLN A 21 -3.86 -3.59 -19.32
CA GLN A 21 -5.12 -4.11 -18.77
C GLN A 21 -6.25 -3.07 -18.64
N GLY A 22 -6.07 -1.87 -19.20
CA GLY A 22 -7.02 -0.76 -19.07
C GLY A 22 -6.93 -0.09 -17.70
N ASP A 23 -7.86 0.81 -17.37
CA ASP A 23 -7.88 1.81 -16.27
C ASP A 23 -7.73 1.26 -14.82
N LEU A 24 -6.70 0.45 -14.59
CA LEU A 24 -6.29 -0.10 -13.31
C LEU A 24 -5.65 1.00 -12.49
N LYS A 25 -5.78 0.89 -11.18
CA LYS A 25 -5.14 1.80 -10.23
C LYS A 25 -4.12 1.05 -9.39
N LEU A 26 -3.03 1.73 -9.04
CA LEU A 26 -2.01 1.19 -8.17
C LEU A 26 -2.34 1.48 -6.70
N PHE A 27 -2.33 0.41 -5.91
CA PHE A 27 -2.51 0.50 -4.46
C PHE A 27 -1.36 -0.16 -3.73
N ALA A 28 -1.10 0.31 -2.51
CA ALA A 28 -0.25 -0.35 -1.54
C ALA A 28 -1.06 -0.75 -0.31
N LEU A 29 -1.00 -2.03 0.03
CA LEU A 29 -1.42 -2.56 1.32
C LEU A 29 -0.17 -2.64 2.22
N LEU A 30 -0.15 -1.83 3.27
CA LEU A 30 0.99 -1.64 4.16
C LEU A 30 0.70 -2.27 5.52
N ASP A 31 1.64 -3.05 6.04
CA ASP A 31 1.55 -3.67 7.37
C ASP A 31 2.30 -2.82 8.39
N MET A 32 1.58 -1.96 9.12
CA MET A 32 2.19 -1.08 10.12
C MET A 32 2.73 -1.84 11.33
N ALA A 33 2.37 -3.12 11.54
CA ALA A 33 2.99 -3.91 12.60
C ALA A 33 4.48 -4.19 12.30
N ARG A 34 4.85 -4.22 11.01
CA ARG A 34 6.24 -4.42 10.56
C ARG A 34 7.03 -3.12 10.54
N GLU A 35 6.38 -2.02 10.17
CA GLU A 35 7.03 -0.70 10.13
C GLU A 35 6.10 0.41 10.63
N PRO A 36 5.99 0.59 11.97
CA PRO A 36 5.11 1.59 12.57
C PRO A 36 5.51 3.04 12.26
N ALA A 37 6.77 3.30 11.89
CA ALA A 37 7.24 4.66 11.62
C ALA A 37 6.66 5.23 10.32
N LEU A 38 6.16 4.39 9.41
CA LEU A 38 5.51 4.81 8.17
C LEU A 38 4.14 5.45 8.38
N LEU A 39 3.52 5.30 9.55
CA LEU A 39 2.15 5.75 9.78
C LEU A 39 1.94 7.25 9.47
N GLU A 40 2.89 8.10 9.83
CA GLU A 40 2.76 9.54 9.59
C GLU A 40 2.80 9.87 8.09
N LYS A 41 3.70 9.24 7.33
CA LYS A 41 3.73 9.34 5.86
C LYS A 41 2.45 8.79 5.22
N VAL A 42 1.90 7.70 5.76
CA VAL A 42 0.61 7.16 5.33
C VAL A 42 -0.50 8.17 5.61
N LYS A 43 -0.52 8.80 6.78
CA LYS A 43 -1.53 9.81 7.15
C LYS A 43 -1.50 11.05 6.27
N GLU A 44 -0.39 11.38 5.64
CA GLU A 44 -0.29 12.49 4.68
C GLU A 44 -0.98 12.19 3.34
N GLN A 45 -1.18 10.90 3.00
CA GLN A 45 -1.76 10.51 1.72
C GLN A 45 -3.25 10.88 1.64
N GLN A 46 -3.69 11.48 0.53
CA GLN A 46 -5.07 11.93 0.38
C GLN A 46 -6.06 10.76 0.34
N ARG A 47 -5.68 9.67 -0.32
CA ARG A 47 -6.55 8.53 -0.60
C ARG A 47 -6.02 7.29 0.11
N LYS A 48 -6.43 7.15 1.37
CA LYS A 48 -5.95 6.10 2.30
C LYS A 48 -7.08 5.59 3.18
N CYS A 49 -6.95 4.38 3.72
CA CYS A 49 -7.88 3.89 4.72
C CYS A 49 -7.29 2.78 5.60
N CYS A 50 -7.54 2.84 6.93
CA CYS A 50 -7.12 1.82 7.91
C CYS A 50 -8.02 0.58 7.85
N LEU A 51 -7.50 -0.64 7.70
CA LEU A 51 -8.36 -1.81 7.53
C LEU A 51 -9.11 -2.21 8.83
N TYR A 52 -8.62 -1.85 10.00
CA TYR A 52 -9.33 -2.05 11.26
C TYR A 52 -10.58 -1.14 11.36
N ARG A 53 -11.56 -1.54 12.18
CA ARG A 53 -12.79 -0.77 12.40
C ARG A 53 -12.69 -0.06 13.74
N ASN A 54 -12.89 1.25 13.75
CA ASN A 54 -12.92 2.07 14.97
C ASN A 54 -11.73 1.75 15.90
N ALA A 55 -10.55 1.54 15.31
CA ALA A 55 -9.34 1.29 16.07
C ALA A 55 -9.02 2.57 16.85
N GLY A 56 -8.76 2.44 18.15
CA GLY A 56 -8.12 3.53 18.88
C GLY A 56 -6.71 3.78 18.32
N GLU A 57 -6.13 4.95 18.61
CA GLU A 57 -4.81 5.35 18.08
C GLU A 57 -3.74 4.26 18.22
N THR A 58 -3.72 3.55 19.36
CA THR A 58 -2.78 2.46 19.62
C THR A 58 -2.89 1.33 18.59
N LEU A 59 -4.12 0.94 18.23
CA LEU A 59 -4.35 -0.13 17.26
C LEU A 59 -4.10 0.34 15.83
N GLU A 60 -4.34 1.61 15.51
CA GLU A 60 -4.03 2.16 14.19
C GLU A 60 -2.54 2.12 13.87
N ARG A 61 -1.67 2.25 14.89
CA ARG A 61 -0.21 2.12 14.77
C ARG A 61 0.28 0.74 14.35
N ALA A 62 -0.53 -0.30 14.52
CA ALA A 62 -0.22 -1.65 14.08
C ALA A 62 -1.20 -2.15 13.01
N ALA A 63 -2.20 -1.36 12.64
CA ALA A 63 -3.22 -1.77 11.70
C ALA A 63 -2.64 -1.81 10.27
N PRO A 64 -3.11 -2.72 9.42
CA PRO A 64 -2.83 -2.62 8.00
C PRO A 64 -3.53 -1.42 7.37
N TRP A 65 -2.85 -0.68 6.51
CA TRP A 65 -3.37 0.47 5.78
C TRP A 65 -3.38 0.23 4.28
N LEU A 66 -4.44 0.64 3.61
CA LEU A 66 -4.54 0.63 2.15
C LEU A 66 -4.42 2.06 1.63
N VAL A 67 -3.51 2.29 0.69
CA VAL A 67 -3.24 3.59 0.07
C VAL A 67 -3.42 3.47 -1.45
N ASP A 68 -4.09 4.43 -2.05
CA ASP A 68 -4.19 4.63 -3.50
C ASP A 68 -3.03 5.54 -3.94
N LEU A 69 -2.15 5.02 -4.79
CA LEU A 69 -0.89 5.65 -5.17
C LEU A 69 -0.98 6.48 -6.45
N ASP A 70 -2.09 6.42 -7.19
CA ASP A 70 -2.25 7.18 -8.43
C ASP A 70 -2.59 8.66 -8.21
N GLY A 71 -3.09 9.01 -7.02
CA GLY A 71 -3.48 10.37 -6.67
C GLY A 71 -2.34 11.32 -6.31
N GLY A 72 -1.08 11.02 -6.67
CA GLY A 72 0.12 11.79 -6.31
C GLY A 72 1.19 11.00 -5.55
N GLY A 73 1.12 9.67 -5.56
CA GLY A 73 1.97 8.80 -4.75
C GLY A 73 3.35 8.45 -5.33
N SER A 74 3.82 9.09 -6.41
CA SER A 74 5.11 8.77 -7.04
C SER A 74 6.28 8.85 -6.04
N ALA A 75 6.36 9.92 -5.25
CA ALA A 75 7.42 10.07 -4.25
C ALA A 75 7.26 9.09 -3.07
N PHE A 76 6.02 8.88 -2.61
CA PHE A 76 5.76 7.94 -1.52
C PHE A 76 6.05 6.48 -1.93
N LEU A 77 5.75 6.13 -3.17
CA LEU A 77 6.07 4.83 -3.75
C LEU A 77 7.58 4.64 -3.89
N ALA A 78 8.31 5.64 -4.40
CA ALA A 78 9.77 5.59 -4.45
C ALA A 78 10.38 5.38 -3.05
N ASP A 79 9.89 6.11 -2.04
CA ASP A 79 10.28 5.93 -0.63
C ASP A 79 10.02 4.51 -0.12
N LEU A 80 8.82 3.98 -0.39
CA LEU A 80 8.44 2.62 0.02
C LEU A 80 9.35 1.55 -0.62
N LEU A 81 9.74 1.75 -1.88
CA LEU A 81 10.61 0.81 -2.60
C LEU A 81 12.07 0.91 -2.15
N ALA A 82 12.57 2.12 -1.92
CA ALA A 82 13.95 2.34 -1.47
C ALA A 82 14.20 1.82 -0.05
N GLN A 83 13.22 1.99 0.86
CA GLN A 83 13.41 1.69 2.29
C GLN A 83 12.81 0.34 2.71
N GLY A 84 11.81 -0.16 1.97
CA GLY A 84 11.01 -1.31 2.39
C GLY A 84 11.29 -2.61 1.66
N TRP A 85 12.21 -2.61 0.69
CA TRP A 85 12.42 -3.78 -0.15
C TRP A 85 12.86 -4.99 0.69
N GLY A 86 12.16 -6.11 0.52
CA GLY A 86 12.48 -7.36 1.21
C GLY A 86 12.04 -7.43 2.68
N GLN A 87 11.46 -6.36 3.23
CA GLN A 87 11.01 -6.31 4.63
C GLN A 87 9.57 -6.85 4.83
N SER A 88 8.90 -7.23 3.74
CA SER A 88 7.49 -7.67 3.72
C SER A 88 6.52 -6.67 4.37
N GLN A 89 6.86 -5.37 4.37
CA GLN A 89 6.04 -4.31 4.95
C GLN A 89 4.94 -3.79 4.01
N ALA A 90 5.03 -4.10 2.72
CA ALA A 90 4.14 -3.61 1.69
C ALA A 90 3.80 -4.70 0.66
N LEU A 91 2.56 -4.69 0.20
CA LEU A 91 2.06 -5.42 -0.96
C LEU A 91 1.51 -4.42 -1.97
N PHE A 92 2.01 -4.47 -3.21
CA PHE A 92 1.52 -3.63 -4.30
C PHE A 92 0.54 -4.41 -5.15
N LEU A 93 -0.53 -3.76 -5.60
CA LEU A 93 -1.53 -4.37 -6.47
C LEU A 93 -2.09 -3.36 -7.47
N LEU A 94 -2.44 -3.88 -8.65
CA LEU A 94 -3.22 -3.17 -9.66
C LEU A 94 -4.67 -3.64 -9.61
N SER A 95 -5.62 -2.72 -9.61
CA SER A 95 -7.04 -3.06 -9.61
C SER A 95 -7.91 -1.95 -10.19
N SER A 96 -8.97 -2.30 -10.90
CA SER A 96 -10.02 -1.35 -11.32
C SER A 96 -10.99 -1.01 -10.19
N ALA A 97 -10.94 -1.75 -9.07
CA ALA A 97 -11.80 -1.52 -7.92
C ALA A 97 -11.45 -0.20 -7.22
N SER A 98 -12.45 0.40 -6.59
CA SER A 98 -12.28 1.57 -5.73
C SER A 98 -11.57 1.21 -4.41
N LEU A 99 -10.99 2.22 -3.76
CA LEU A 99 -10.38 2.09 -2.43
C LEU A 99 -11.35 1.46 -1.40
N GLY A 100 -12.64 1.79 -1.48
CA GLY A 100 -13.68 1.25 -0.60
C GLY A 100 -13.97 -0.24 -0.87
N GLU A 101 -14.01 -0.65 -2.13
CA GLU A 101 -14.20 -2.05 -2.51
C GLU A 101 -13.02 -2.92 -2.08
N LEU A 102 -11.79 -2.44 -2.32
CA LEU A 102 -10.57 -3.11 -1.87
C LEU A 102 -10.51 -3.20 -0.34
N ARG A 103 -10.83 -2.10 0.37
CA ARG A 103 -10.95 -2.10 1.84
C ARG A 103 -11.91 -3.19 2.30
N LYS A 104 -13.11 -3.28 1.69
CA LYS A 104 -14.11 -4.30 2.02
C LYS A 104 -13.61 -5.71 1.73
N HIS A 105 -12.90 -5.89 0.61
CA HIS A 105 -12.31 -7.17 0.21
C HIS A 105 -11.25 -7.64 1.21
N PHE A 106 -10.20 -6.83 1.44
CA PHE A 106 -9.08 -7.21 2.30
C PHE A 106 -9.49 -7.45 3.76
N ARG A 107 -10.51 -6.73 4.25
CA ARG A 107 -11.07 -6.96 5.58
C ARG A 107 -11.65 -8.36 5.79
N ARG A 108 -12.02 -9.08 4.73
CA ARG A 108 -12.49 -10.48 4.84
C ARG A 108 -11.35 -11.43 5.24
N PHE A 109 -10.10 -11.02 5.05
CA PHE A 109 -8.91 -11.80 5.35
C PHE A 109 -8.20 -11.33 6.63
N LEU A 110 -8.69 -10.28 7.28
CA LEU A 110 -8.24 -9.90 8.62
C LEU A 110 -8.82 -10.88 9.65
N GLN A 111 -8.19 -12.04 9.75
CA GLN A 111 -8.54 -13.06 10.72
C GLN A 111 -7.63 -12.95 11.93
N VAL A 112 -8.23 -12.86 13.12
CA VAL A 112 -7.53 -13.08 14.38
C VAL A 112 -7.87 -14.50 14.80
N TRP A 113 -6.90 -15.40 14.73
CA TRP A 113 -7.06 -16.75 15.25
C TRP A 113 -7.10 -16.66 16.78
N ARG A 114 -8.13 -17.27 17.37
CA ARG A 114 -8.26 -17.42 18.83
C ARG A 114 -7.56 -18.68 19.30
#